data_AF-A0A962XI74-F1
#
_entry.id   AF-A0A962XI74-F1
#
_cell.length_a   1.000
_cell.length_b   1.000
_cell.length_c   1.000
_cell.angle_alpha   90.00
_cell.angle_beta   90.00
_cell.angle_gamma   90.00
#
_symmetry.space_group_name_H-M   'P 1'
#
loop_
_entity.id
_entity.type
_entity.pdbx_description
1 polymer ?
#
loop_
_entity_poly.entity_id
_entity_poly.type
_entity_poly.pdbx_seq_one_letter_code
_entity_poly.pdbx_strand_id
1 'polypeptide(L)'
;GTAFLACPESGASPAYKALLSEGSEIATTLSRVFTGRVGRVLRNRLVNELHPHEADLPGFPLQLFLTEELRQTAAERDLTDFMALWAGQGCHLSENRPAAELIAAWVEQAATLLGGEAPLWEPAAEPVDRAAPAAESPPDPACFI
;
A
#
# COMPACT_ATOMS: atom_id res chain seq x y z
N GLY A 1 -2.50 2.58 -7.45
CA GLY A 1 -1.19 1.96 -7.13
C GLY A 1 -0.51 2.77 -6.04
N THR A 2 0.82 2.89 -6.06
CA THR A 2 1.58 3.53 -4.97
C THR A 2 1.24 4.99 -4.71
N ALA A 3 1.00 5.79 -5.76
CA ALA A 3 0.65 7.21 -5.61
C ALA A 3 -0.60 7.44 -4.74
N PHE A 4 -1.59 6.54 -4.81
CA PHE A 4 -2.81 6.65 -4.01
C PHE A 4 -2.65 6.18 -2.57
N LEU A 5 -1.53 5.54 -2.20
CA LEU A 5 -1.34 5.06 -0.84
C LEU A 5 -1.22 6.22 0.16
N ALA A 6 -0.68 7.37 -0.28
CA ALA A 6 -0.53 8.58 0.52
C ALA A 6 -1.80 9.42 0.64
N CYS A 7 -2.83 9.16 -0.19
CA CYS A 7 -4.09 9.88 -0.15
C CYS A 7 -4.83 9.73 1.20
N PRO A 8 -5.65 10.72 1.60
CA PRO A 8 -6.45 10.62 2.82
C PRO A 8 -7.44 9.44 2.77
N GLU A 9 -7.97 9.10 1.59
CA GLU A 9 -8.92 8.00 1.39
C GLU A 9 -8.29 6.59 1.48
N SER A 10 -6.95 6.51 1.45
CA SER A 10 -6.23 5.23 1.57
C SER A 10 -6.32 4.67 2.98
N GLY A 11 -6.67 3.39 3.11
CA GLY A 11 -6.66 2.65 4.38
C GLY A 11 -5.26 2.25 4.88
N ALA A 12 -4.18 2.71 4.25
CA ALA A 12 -2.82 2.50 4.73
C ALA A 12 -2.62 3.16 6.10
N SER A 13 -1.80 2.56 6.96
CA SER A 13 -1.52 3.12 8.29
C SER A 13 -0.80 4.47 8.18
N PRO A 14 -0.98 5.40 9.15
CA PRO A 14 -0.30 6.70 9.12
C PRO A 14 1.23 6.57 9.07
N ALA A 15 1.80 5.61 9.81
CA ALA A 15 3.23 5.34 9.79
C ALA A 15 3.70 4.84 8.42
N TYR A 16 2.90 4.02 7.73
CA TYR A 16 3.20 3.64 6.35
C TYR A 16 3.15 4.84 5.39
N LYS A 17 2.12 5.70 5.49
CA LYS A 17 2.01 6.90 4.65
C LYS A 17 3.21 7.83 4.81
N ALA A 18 3.69 8.06 6.04
CA ALA A 18 4.87 8.88 6.32
C ALA A 18 6.14 8.36 5.61
N LEU A 19 6.35 7.04 5.63
CA LEU A 19 7.50 6.42 4.98
C LEU A 19 7.49 6.55 3.45
N LEU A 20 6.33 6.71 2.82
CA LEU A 20 6.27 6.91 1.37
C LEU A 20 6.94 8.24 0.98
N SER A 21 6.63 9.32 1.71
CA SER A 21 7.19 10.66 1.47
C SER A 21 8.63 10.83 1.94
N GLU A 22 9.06 10.08 2.96
CA GLU A 22 10.44 10.09 3.46
C GLU A 22 11.38 9.20 2.63
N GLY A 23 10.82 8.37 1.75
CA GLY A 23 11.55 7.42 0.94
C GLY A 23 12.38 8.07 -0.19
N SER A 24 13.12 7.20 -0.89
CA SER A 24 13.81 7.52 -2.14
C SER A 24 13.66 6.34 -3.11
N GLU A 25 14.08 6.49 -4.36
CA GLU A 25 14.01 5.41 -5.36
C GLU A 25 14.67 4.10 -4.91
N ILE A 26 15.75 4.20 -4.11
CA ILE A 26 16.52 3.07 -3.56
C ILE A 26 15.91 2.48 -2.29
N ALA A 27 14.86 3.09 -1.74
CA ALA A 27 14.18 2.62 -0.54
C ALA A 27 13.37 1.34 -0.77
N THR A 28 13.09 0.97 -2.04
CA THR A 28 12.36 -0.27 -2.35
C THR A 28 13.26 -1.41 -2.80
N THR A 29 12.83 -2.65 -2.59
CA THR A 29 13.47 -3.86 -3.11
C THR A 29 12.44 -4.89 -3.55
N LEU A 30 12.84 -5.83 -4.42
CA LEU A 30 12.05 -7.02 -4.69
C LEU A 30 12.35 -8.05 -3.60
N SER A 31 11.30 -8.61 -3.02
CA SER A 31 11.42 -9.58 -1.93
C SER A 31 10.28 -10.59 -1.94
N ARG A 32 10.58 -11.81 -1.51
CA ARG A 32 9.59 -12.87 -1.23
C ARG A 32 9.22 -12.99 0.25
N VAL A 33 9.81 -12.18 1.12
CA VAL A 33 9.77 -12.32 2.58
C VAL A 33 8.35 -12.43 3.14
N PHE A 34 7.38 -11.68 2.61
CA PHE A 34 6.03 -11.66 3.18
C PHE A 34 5.09 -12.73 2.64
N THR A 35 5.27 -13.19 1.40
CA THR A 35 4.25 -14.04 0.74
C THR A 35 4.81 -15.32 0.14
N GLY A 36 6.12 -15.43 0.00
CA GLY A 36 6.78 -16.50 -0.77
C GLY A 36 6.75 -16.25 -2.28
N ARG A 37 6.09 -15.17 -2.74
CA ARG A 37 6.11 -14.65 -4.12
C ARG A 37 6.81 -13.31 -4.16
N VAL A 38 7.44 -13.02 -5.30
CA VAL A 38 8.18 -11.78 -5.51
C VAL A 38 7.20 -10.61 -5.53
N GLY A 39 7.39 -9.66 -4.63
CA GLY A 39 6.70 -8.38 -4.63
C GLY A 39 7.67 -7.24 -4.29
N ARG A 40 7.34 -6.01 -4.69
CA ARG A 40 8.16 -4.84 -4.39
C ARG A 40 7.70 -4.18 -3.10
N VAL A 41 8.63 -3.99 -2.18
CA VAL A 41 8.39 -3.47 -0.83
C VAL A 41 9.38 -2.39 -0.48
N LEU A 42 9.00 -1.45 0.38
CA LEU A 42 9.97 -0.63 1.11
C LEU A 42 10.83 -1.55 1.98
N ARG A 43 12.13 -1.28 2.00
CA ARG A 43 13.08 -1.95 2.88
C ARG A 43 12.72 -1.59 4.33
N ASN A 44 12.52 -2.61 5.14
CA ASN A 44 12.38 -2.48 6.59
C ASN A 44 13.24 -3.54 7.27
N ARG A 45 13.20 -3.58 8.60
CA ARG A 45 13.97 -4.55 9.38
C ARG A 45 13.71 -5.98 8.95
N LEU A 46 12.46 -6.42 8.86
CA LEU A 46 12.12 -7.81 8.51
C LEU A 46 12.66 -8.19 7.12
N VAL A 47 12.48 -7.31 6.14
CA VAL A 47 13.02 -7.52 4.78
C VAL A 47 14.54 -7.62 4.84
N ASN A 48 15.22 -6.68 5.50
CA ASN A 48 16.69 -6.67 5.55
C ASN A 48 17.27 -7.91 6.26
N GLU A 49 16.63 -8.38 7.33
CA GLU A 49 17.07 -9.56 8.09
C GLU A 49 16.81 -10.86 7.32
N LEU A 50 15.68 -10.99 6.61
CA LEU A 50 15.31 -12.23 5.92
C LEU A 50 15.72 -12.27 4.45
N HIS A 51 16.10 -11.15 3.83
CA HIS A 51 16.51 -11.10 2.42
C HIS A 51 17.65 -12.08 2.08
N PRO A 52 18.72 -12.23 2.90
CA PRO A 52 19.79 -13.20 2.64
C PRO A 52 19.32 -14.67 2.67
N HIS A 53 18.19 -14.94 3.32
CA HIS A 53 17.62 -16.28 3.52
C HIS A 53 16.42 -16.56 2.61
N GLU A 54 16.14 -15.69 1.63
CA GLU A 54 14.95 -15.84 0.79
C GLU A 54 14.87 -17.19 0.08
N ALA A 55 16.01 -17.79 -0.28
CA ALA A 55 16.07 -19.11 -0.92
C ALA A 55 15.48 -20.22 -0.06
N ASP A 56 15.58 -20.09 1.27
CA ASP A 56 15.11 -21.08 2.25
C ASP A 56 13.67 -20.82 2.70
N LEU A 57 13.09 -19.67 2.34
CA LEU A 57 11.72 -19.34 2.71
C LEU A 57 10.72 -20.24 1.97
N PRO A 58 9.64 -20.67 2.65
CA PRO A 58 8.53 -21.34 2.01
C PRO A 58 7.97 -20.60 0.80
N GLY A 59 7.51 -21.36 -0.19
CA GLY A 59 6.76 -20.81 -1.31
C GLY A 59 5.40 -20.27 -0.90
N PHE A 60 4.80 -19.48 -1.79
CA PHE A 60 3.40 -19.08 -1.64
C PHE A 60 2.46 -20.29 -1.72
N PRO A 61 1.39 -20.37 -0.89
CA PRO A 61 0.95 -19.38 0.10
C PRO A 61 1.48 -19.63 1.52
N LEU A 62 2.34 -20.62 1.77
CA LEU A 62 2.75 -20.98 3.13
C LEU A 62 3.42 -19.81 3.85
N GLN A 63 4.31 -19.09 3.18
CA GLN A 63 4.95 -17.90 3.75
C GLN A 63 3.96 -16.75 4.03
N LEU A 64 2.89 -16.63 3.25
CA LEU A 64 1.84 -15.63 3.48
C LEU A 64 1.16 -15.87 4.84
N PHE A 65 0.79 -17.13 5.12
CA PHE A 65 0.17 -17.54 6.37
C PHE A 65 1.14 -17.44 7.55
N LEU A 66 2.39 -17.87 7.38
CA LEU A 66 3.41 -17.80 8.44
C LEU A 66 3.70 -16.37 8.93
N THR A 67 3.52 -15.38 8.06
CA THR A 67 3.78 -13.96 8.39
C THR A 67 2.50 -13.18 8.75
N GLU A 68 1.33 -13.81 8.71
CA GLU A 68 0.04 -13.13 8.81
C GLU A 68 -0.15 -12.40 10.15
N GLU A 69 -0.07 -13.11 11.27
CA GLU A 69 -0.24 -12.54 12.61
C GLU A 69 0.81 -11.46 12.90
N LEU A 70 2.06 -11.68 12.45
CA LEU A 70 3.14 -10.70 12.61
C LEU A 70 2.81 -9.40 11.88
N ARG A 71 2.39 -9.48 10.62
CA ARG A 71 2.03 -8.30 9.81
C ARG A 71 0.82 -7.58 10.37
N GLN A 72 -0.19 -8.32 10.82
CA GLN A 72 -1.40 -7.75 11.40
C GLN A 72 -1.10 -7.00 12.70
N THR A 73 -0.40 -7.65 13.63
CA THR A 73 0.00 -7.04 14.91
C THR A 73 0.90 -5.83 14.69
N ALA A 74 1.78 -5.88 13.70
CA ALA A 74 2.62 -4.76 13.32
C ALA A 74 1.79 -3.57 12.80
N ALA A 75 0.80 -3.82 11.94
CA ALA A 75 -0.11 -2.81 11.42
C ALA A 75 -0.94 -2.14 12.54
N GLU A 76 -1.48 -2.94 13.46
CA GLU A 76 -2.27 -2.44 14.60
C GLU A 76 -1.46 -1.55 15.56
N ARG A 77 -0.15 -1.76 15.63
CA ARG A 77 0.77 -1.02 16.51
C ARG A 77 1.62 0.03 15.80
N ASP A 78 1.35 0.29 14.52
CA ASP A 78 2.15 1.18 13.68
C ASP A 78 3.66 0.84 13.64
N LEU A 79 4.01 -0.45 13.76
CA LEU A 79 5.38 -0.96 13.72
C LEU A 79 5.83 -1.28 12.29
N THR A 80 6.33 -0.28 11.59
CA THR A 80 6.75 -0.36 10.17
C THR A 80 7.84 -1.40 9.89
N ASP A 81 8.63 -1.76 10.90
CA ASP A 81 9.70 -2.77 10.84
C ASP A 81 9.23 -4.16 10.37
N PHE A 82 7.97 -4.51 10.61
CA PHE A 82 7.40 -5.84 10.34
C PHE A 82 6.17 -5.79 9.42
N MET A 83 5.78 -4.60 8.95
CA MET A 83 4.69 -4.44 8.00
C MET A 83 5.11 -4.85 6.59
N ALA A 84 4.14 -5.30 5.78
CA ALA A 84 4.32 -5.46 4.35
C ALA A 84 4.09 -4.12 3.64
N LEU A 85 5.13 -3.29 3.56
CA LEU A 85 5.10 -1.93 3.00
C LEU A 85 5.18 -1.94 1.46
N TRP A 86 4.12 -2.38 0.78
CA TRP A 86 4.08 -2.56 -0.68
C TRP A 86 4.15 -1.25 -1.50
N ALA A 87 5.32 -0.92 -2.04
CA ALA A 87 5.51 0.33 -2.78
C ALA A 87 6.33 0.15 -4.06
N GLY A 88 5.96 0.90 -5.11
CA GLY A 88 6.76 1.08 -6.31
C GLY A 88 7.97 1.99 -6.07
N GLN A 89 8.92 2.03 -7.00
CA GLN A 89 10.14 2.86 -6.88
C GLN A 89 9.85 4.37 -6.81
N GLY A 90 8.76 4.82 -7.44
CA GLY A 90 8.28 6.20 -7.36
C GLY A 90 7.53 6.54 -6.06
N CYS A 91 7.72 5.79 -4.96
CA CYS A 91 7.00 6.03 -3.70
C CYS A 91 7.23 7.43 -3.13
N HIS A 92 8.42 7.99 -3.35
CA HIS A 92 8.81 9.33 -2.93
C HIS A 92 8.10 10.44 -3.71
N LEU A 93 7.45 10.12 -4.83
CA LEU A 93 6.60 11.03 -5.61
C LEU A 93 5.15 11.02 -5.13
N SER A 94 4.81 10.19 -4.13
CA SER A 94 3.45 10.14 -3.60
C SER A 94 3.13 11.42 -2.83
N GLU A 95 1.99 12.02 -3.16
CA GLU A 95 1.51 13.25 -2.54
C GLU A 95 0.35 12.93 -1.59
N ASN A 96 0.35 13.56 -0.41
CA ASN A 96 -0.80 13.52 0.50
C ASN A 96 -1.88 14.51 0.01
N ARG A 97 -2.65 14.09 -0.99
CA ARG A 97 -3.77 14.84 -1.58
C ARG A 97 -4.96 13.93 -1.82
N PRO A 98 -6.20 14.47 -1.82
CA PRO A 98 -7.38 13.70 -2.18
C PRO A 98 -7.21 13.00 -3.54
N ALA A 99 -7.67 11.75 -3.64
CA ALA A 99 -7.46 10.94 -4.83
C ALA A 99 -8.08 11.58 -6.10
N ALA A 100 -9.23 12.25 -5.94
CA ALA A 100 -9.91 12.95 -7.04
C ALA A 100 -9.06 14.11 -7.59
N GLU A 101 -8.39 14.85 -6.72
CA GLU A 101 -7.53 15.96 -7.13
C GLU A 101 -6.28 15.49 -7.87
N LEU A 102 -5.68 14.37 -7.44
CA LEU A 102 -4.53 13.78 -8.13
C LEU A 102 -4.88 13.38 -9.56
N ILE A 103 -6.03 12.73 -9.75
CA ILE A 103 -6.52 12.35 -11.08
C ILE A 103 -6.73 13.60 -11.94
N ALA A 104 -7.41 14.62 -11.42
CA ALA A 104 -7.65 15.87 -12.15
C ALA A 104 -6.33 16.51 -12.61
N ALA A 105 -5.35 16.61 -11.70
CA ALA A 105 -4.03 17.14 -12.01
C ALA A 105 -3.29 16.31 -13.07
N TRP A 106 -3.31 14.98 -12.99
CA TRP A 106 -2.64 14.13 -14.00
C TRP A 106 -3.30 14.20 -15.36
N VAL A 107 -4.63 14.32 -15.43
CA VAL A 107 -5.35 14.50 -16.70
C VAL A 107 -4.96 15.82 -17.36
N GLU A 108 -4.89 16.91 -16.60
CA GLU A 108 -4.44 18.22 -17.08
C GLU A 108 -2.99 18.18 -17.57
N GLN A 109 -2.09 17.59 -16.78
CA GLN A 109 -0.68 17.42 -17.13
C GLN A 109 -0.52 16.57 -18.40
N ALA A 110 -1.25 15.46 -18.51
CA ALA A 110 -1.20 14.58 -19.67
C ALA A 110 -1.70 15.28 -20.94
N ALA A 111 -2.82 16.03 -20.86
CA ALA A 111 -3.34 16.79 -22.00
C ALA A 111 -2.32 17.83 -22.48
N THR A 112 -1.70 18.56 -21.54
CA THR A 112 -0.66 19.55 -21.83
C THR A 112 0.54 18.92 -22.54
N LEU A 113 1.03 17.78 -22.04
CA LEU A 113 2.18 17.08 -22.63
C LEU A 113 1.88 16.45 -24.00
N LEU A 114 0.63 16.05 -24.24
CA LEU A 114 0.19 15.45 -25.50
C LEU A 114 -0.29 16.49 -26.54
N GLY A 115 -0.33 17.79 -26.18
CA GLY A 115 -0.78 18.86 -27.07
C GLY A 115 -2.29 18.92 -27.29
N GLY A 116 -3.08 18.33 -26.39
CA GLY A 116 -4.55 18.40 -26.39
C GLY A 116 -5.09 19.36 -25.34
N GLU A 117 -6.38 19.69 -25.42
CA GLU A 117 -7.09 20.34 -24.32
C GLU A 117 -7.52 19.30 -23.28
N ALA A 118 -7.33 19.64 -22.00
CA ALA A 118 -7.83 18.80 -20.92
C ALA A 118 -9.38 18.80 -20.96
N PRO A 119 -10.04 17.64 -20.83
CA PRO A 119 -11.49 17.61 -20.70
C PRO A 119 -11.90 18.43 -19.47
N LEU A 120 -13.04 19.13 -19.55
CA LEU A 120 -13.67 19.76 -18.39
C LEU A 120 -14.09 18.65 -17.42
N TRP A 121 -13.20 18.34 -16.47
CA TRP A 121 -13.47 17.41 -15.39
C TRP A 121 -14.01 18.21 -14.20
N GLU A 122 -15.29 18.03 -13.91
CA GLU A 122 -15.87 18.49 -12.65
C GLU A 122 -15.61 17.41 -11.59
N PRO A 123 -14.88 17.71 -10.50
CA PRO A 123 -14.74 16.76 -9.41
C PRO A 123 -16.14 16.43 -8.88
N ALA A 124 -16.41 15.14 -8.64
CA ALA A 124 -17.64 14.72 -8.00
C ALA A 124 -17.83 15.52 -6.70
N ALA A 125 -19.05 16.02 -6.48
CA ALA A 125 -19.46 16.71 -5.26
C ALA A 125 -19.05 15.92 -4.01
N GLU A 126 -18.85 16.67 -2.91
CA GLU A 126 -18.34 16.30 -1.58
C GLU A 126 -18.19 14.80 -1.24
N PRO A 127 -17.12 14.44 -0.49
CA PRO A 127 -16.85 13.05 -0.14
C PRO A 127 -18.13 12.37 0.38
N VAL A 128 -18.57 11.34 -0.33
CA VAL A 128 -19.66 10.49 0.14
C VAL A 128 -19.16 9.84 1.42
N ASP A 129 -19.64 10.33 2.57
CA ASP A 129 -19.41 9.74 3.87
C ASP A 129 -19.99 8.33 3.86
N ARG A 130 -19.17 7.36 3.43
CA ARG A 130 -19.48 5.95 3.60
C ARG A 130 -19.21 5.65 5.06
N ALA A 131 -20.26 5.77 5.87
CA ALA A 131 -20.28 5.25 7.23
C ALA A 131 -19.59 3.88 7.26
N ALA A 132 -18.72 3.67 8.24
CA ALA A 132 -18.01 2.41 8.43
C ALA A 132 -19.02 1.24 8.36
N PRO A 133 -18.74 0.15 7.62
CA PRO A 133 -19.61 -1.00 7.63
C PRO A 133 -19.78 -1.44 9.09
N ALA A 134 -21.02 -1.58 9.54
CA ALA A 134 -21.33 -2.11 10.85
C ALA A 134 -20.57 -3.43 11.04
N ALA A 135 -19.97 -3.62 12.23
CA ALA A 135 -19.23 -4.83 12.55
C ALA A 135 -20.08 -6.08 12.24
N GLU A 136 -19.75 -6.79 11.17
CA GLU A 136 -20.32 -8.11 10.90
C GLU A 136 -19.91 -9.03 12.04
N SER A 137 -20.88 -9.75 12.61
CA SER A 137 -20.60 -10.80 13.58
C SER A 137 -19.66 -11.83 12.95
N PRO A 138 -18.71 -12.38 13.73
CA PRO A 138 -17.81 -13.42 13.23
C PRO A 138 -18.63 -14.57 12.64
N PRO A 139 -18.20 -15.15 11.50
CA PRO A 139 -18.92 -16.26 10.88
C PRO A 139 -19.03 -17.45 11.83
N ASP A 140 -20.17 -18.13 11.78
CA ASP A 140 -20.45 -19.33 12.57
C ASP A 140 -19.34 -20.37 12.35
N PRO A 141 -18.67 -20.86 13.42
CA PRO A 141 -17.64 -21.90 13.31
C PRO A 141 -18.13 -23.19 12.64
N ALA A 142 -19.45 -23.41 12.53
CA ALA A 142 -20.04 -24.51 11.78
C ALA A 142 -19.86 -24.41 10.24
N CYS A 143 -19.48 -23.24 9.71
CA CYS A 143 -19.25 -23.03 8.28
C CYS A 143 -17.86 -23.50 7.78
N PHE A 144 -17.00 -24.04 8.66
CA PHE A 144 -15.64 -24.49 8.34
C PHE A 144 -15.47 -26.03 8.31
N ILE A 145 -16.56 -26.78 8.12
CA ILE A 145 -16.56 -28.23 7.84
C ILE A 145 -17.12 -28.46 6.44
#